data_AF-A0AAW6UCS9-F1
#
_entry.id   AF-A0AAW6UCS9-F1
#
_cell.length_a   1.000
_cell.length_b   1.000
_cell.length_c   1.000
_cell.angle_alpha   90.00
_cell.angle_beta   90.00
_cell.angle_gamma   90.00
#
_symmetry.space_group_name_H-M   'P 1'
#
loop_
_entity.id
_entity.type
_entity.pdbx_description
1 polymer ?
#
loop_
_entity_poly.entity_id
_entity_poly.type
_entity_poly.pdbx_seq_one_letter_code
_entity_poly.pdbx_strand_id
1 'polypeptide(L)'
;MDNRIDQLLEVVKYGLNQKAYHEPIIDDRVFYVMAVENGLCGIVYSALDQKVVSKQLHQKLEHSFYGYVSRDAKQIKAIEEIDQILNENKIDHIFLKGSKLKKLYPESYMRAMGDIDLLIKDHDLEKTHQVLKEHQIKNISRSRQHDIFEFPNKIIFEVHPILYKAFNDKYSNLFENPWEYSIKVHQHLYKFTHEFEMAYLTYHLAKHMDSSGIGIRSILDLGIYLNAYEKDIDEALLDQYLEQSNMKLFYKSMIELNRRYFDFNYNYSLHQQQVLDENTFREMTLYLIQSGIHGTGKDFNAFTSRIASTELRQQSKIKFIFRLFFPNYESMLGMYPFIHKAKILIVFAWGMRLVKLLFKKTKTSFQKLFKLSVNKTDVEERKKLFQKIGL
;
A
#
# COMPACT_ATOMS: atom_id res chain seq x y z
N MET A 1 -21.88 11.62 9.71
CA MET A 1 -21.15 10.35 9.64
C MET A 1 -21.07 9.82 11.07
N ASP A 2 -20.37 8.74 11.41
CA ASP A 2 -20.19 8.39 12.83
C ASP A 2 -19.29 9.44 13.47
N ASN A 3 -19.76 10.14 14.51
CA ASN A 3 -19.01 11.23 15.17
C ASN A 3 -17.60 10.81 15.61
N ARG A 4 -17.36 9.52 15.86
CA ARG A 4 -16.04 8.98 16.23
C ARG A 4 -15.06 8.99 15.05
N ILE A 5 -15.55 8.74 13.84
CA ILE A 5 -14.75 8.81 12.60
C ILE A 5 -14.44 10.27 12.29
N ASP A 6 -15.44 11.15 12.39
CA ASP A 6 -15.29 12.58 12.17
C ASP A 6 -14.24 13.17 13.13
N GLN A 7 -14.28 12.79 14.42
CA GLN A 7 -13.27 13.17 15.41
C GLN A 7 -11.85 12.67 15.05
N LEU A 8 -11.69 11.44 14.57
CA LEU A 8 -10.38 10.94 14.13
C LEU A 8 -9.82 11.77 12.97
N LEU A 9 -10.64 12.05 11.97
CA LEU A 9 -10.26 12.87 10.81
C LEU A 9 -9.89 14.28 11.24
N GLU A 10 -10.63 14.87 12.17
CA GLU A 10 -10.32 16.18 12.73
C GLU A 10 -8.96 16.19 13.44
N VAL A 11 -8.69 15.24 14.34
CA VAL A 11 -7.38 15.16 15.03
C VAL A 11 -6.23 14.98 14.02
N VAL A 12 -6.44 14.22 12.95
CA VAL A 12 -5.46 14.10 11.86
C VAL A 12 -5.20 15.46 11.20
N LYS A 13 -6.23 16.24 10.90
CA LYS A 13 -6.07 17.61 10.35
C LYS A 13 -5.26 18.50 11.30
N TYR A 14 -5.51 18.44 12.60
CA TYR A 14 -4.72 19.20 13.58
C TYR A 14 -3.25 18.77 13.57
N GLY A 15 -2.96 17.46 13.55
CA GLY A 15 -1.60 16.94 13.50
C GLY A 15 -0.84 17.33 12.23
N LEU A 16 -1.49 17.27 11.07
CA LEU A 16 -0.90 17.71 9.80
C LEU A 16 -0.56 19.20 9.79
N ASN A 17 -1.37 20.02 10.48
CA ASN A 17 -1.15 21.46 10.64
C ASN A 17 -0.25 21.80 11.83
N GLN A 18 0.30 20.80 12.54
CA GLN A 18 1.12 20.97 13.74
C GLN A 18 0.42 21.82 14.82
N LYS A 19 -0.89 21.61 14.99
CA LYS A 19 -1.72 22.27 16.00
C LYS A 19 -2.16 21.29 17.07
N ALA A 20 -2.39 21.80 18.28
CA ALA A 20 -2.93 21.03 19.38
C ALA A 20 -4.46 20.92 19.27
N TYR A 21 -4.97 19.70 19.47
CA TYR A 21 -6.39 19.39 19.58
C TYR A 21 -6.79 19.33 21.06
N HIS A 22 -7.84 20.05 21.42
CA HIS A 22 -8.21 20.32 22.82
C HIS A 22 -9.57 19.76 23.26
N GLU A 23 -10.31 19.12 22.36
CA GLU A 23 -11.61 18.55 22.72
C GLU A 23 -11.45 17.12 23.29
N PRO A 24 -12.34 16.67 24.20
CA PRO A 24 -12.29 15.32 24.75
C PRO A 24 -12.50 14.24 23.67
N ILE A 25 -11.79 13.12 23.81
CA ILE A 25 -12.00 11.94 22.95
C ILE A 25 -13.30 11.24 23.32
N ILE A 26 -14.16 10.97 22.32
CA ILE A 26 -15.51 10.41 22.51
C ILE A 26 -15.43 8.98 23.08
N ASP A 27 -14.54 8.17 22.52
CA ASP A 27 -14.31 6.78 22.94
C ASP A 27 -12.84 6.43 22.72
N ASP A 28 -12.07 6.41 23.81
CA ASP A 28 -10.64 6.14 23.80
C ASP A 28 -10.27 4.83 23.12
N ARG A 29 -11.07 3.78 23.34
CA ARG A 29 -10.76 2.46 22.80
C ARG A 29 -10.97 2.45 21.29
N VAL A 30 -12.10 2.98 20.83
CA VAL A 30 -12.42 3.05 19.40
C VAL A 30 -11.43 3.97 18.68
N PHE A 31 -11.13 5.14 19.26
CA PHE A 31 -10.14 6.07 18.73
C PHE A 31 -8.76 5.43 18.55
N TYR A 32 -8.25 4.77 19.59
CA TYR A 32 -6.95 4.09 19.53
C TYR A 32 -6.92 3.00 18.45
N VAL A 33 -7.96 2.16 18.38
CA VAL A 33 -8.04 1.08 17.38
C VAL A 33 -8.04 1.66 15.97
N MET A 34 -8.89 2.65 15.69
CA MET A 34 -8.94 3.26 14.36
C MET A 34 -7.61 3.92 13.99
N ALA A 35 -6.98 4.64 14.92
CA ALA A 35 -5.69 5.28 14.68
C ALA A 35 -4.57 4.27 14.38
N VAL A 36 -4.51 3.16 15.12
CA VAL A 36 -3.51 2.10 14.89
C VAL A 36 -3.77 1.37 13.57
N GLU A 37 -5.00 0.91 13.34
CA GLU A 37 -5.35 0.12 12.15
C GLU A 37 -5.22 0.94 10.87
N ASN A 38 -5.46 2.25 10.93
CA ASN A 38 -5.27 3.16 9.79
C ASN A 38 -3.89 3.81 9.76
N GLY A 39 -2.99 3.46 10.69
CA GLY A 39 -1.59 3.90 10.76
C GLY A 39 -1.39 5.40 10.88
N LEU A 40 -2.24 6.01 11.69
CA LEU A 40 -2.29 7.45 11.95
C LEU A 40 -1.67 7.82 13.31
N CYS A 41 -1.16 6.85 14.08
CA CYS A 41 -0.60 7.08 15.43
C CYS A 41 0.46 8.19 15.47
N GLY A 42 1.37 8.21 14.47
CA GLY A 42 2.40 9.25 14.37
C GLY A 42 1.82 10.66 14.27
N ILE A 43 0.70 10.82 13.56
CA ILE A 43 0.00 12.09 13.38
C ILE A 43 -0.81 12.43 14.61
N VAL A 44 -1.72 11.54 15.04
CA VAL A 44 -2.68 11.88 16.10
C VAL A 44 -2.00 12.12 17.44
N TYR A 45 -0.93 11.38 17.77
CA TYR A 45 -0.21 11.62 19.03
C TYR A 45 0.43 13.01 19.06
N SER A 46 0.95 13.48 17.93
CA SER A 46 1.56 14.83 17.85
C SER A 46 0.55 15.97 18.02
N ALA A 47 -0.74 15.70 17.76
CA ALA A 47 -1.82 16.68 17.87
C ALA A 47 -2.47 16.72 19.26
N LEU A 48 -2.51 15.59 19.97
CA LEU A 48 -3.34 15.47 21.18
C LEU A 48 -2.70 16.13 22.40
N ASP A 49 -3.44 17.04 23.03
CA ASP A 49 -3.08 17.55 24.36
C ASP A 49 -3.25 16.42 25.41
N GLN A 50 -2.24 16.21 26.25
CA GLN A 50 -2.29 15.20 27.32
C GLN A 50 -3.43 15.43 28.30
N LYS A 51 -3.92 16.67 28.41
CA LYS A 51 -5.02 17.04 29.32
C LYS A 51 -6.40 16.53 28.85
N VAL A 52 -6.54 16.18 27.58
CA VAL A 52 -7.85 15.88 26.96
C VAL A 52 -8.03 14.40 26.63
N VAL A 53 -7.01 13.59 26.94
CA VAL A 53 -6.99 12.14 26.77
C VAL A 53 -6.89 11.45 28.12
N SER A 54 -7.51 10.27 28.26
CA SER A 54 -7.28 9.48 29.48
C SER A 54 -5.81 9.04 29.58
N LYS A 55 -5.36 8.81 30.81
CA LYS A 55 -4.02 8.26 31.08
C LYS A 55 -3.77 6.95 30.32
N GLN A 56 -4.81 6.10 30.19
CA GLN A 56 -4.67 4.81 29.50
C GLN A 56 -4.51 4.99 27.99
N LEU A 57 -5.29 5.89 27.38
CA LEU A 57 -5.16 6.21 25.96
C LEU A 57 -3.78 6.82 25.66
N HIS A 58 -3.37 7.79 26.47
CA HIS A 58 -2.09 8.47 26.33
C HIS A 58 -0.92 7.48 26.31
N GLN A 59 -0.84 6.57 27.30
CA GLN A 59 0.24 5.57 27.38
C GLN A 59 0.27 4.64 26.16
N LYS A 60 -0.89 4.22 25.65
CA LYS A 60 -0.97 3.36 24.46
C LYS A 60 -0.52 4.08 23.18
N LEU A 61 -0.96 5.33 23.00
CA LEU A 61 -0.56 6.16 21.87
C LEU A 61 0.93 6.50 21.94
N GLU A 62 1.45 6.84 23.12
CA GLU A 62 2.86 7.14 23.36
C GLU A 62 3.75 5.95 22.98
N HIS A 63 3.44 4.75 23.46
CA HIS A 63 4.17 3.54 23.08
C HIS A 63 4.15 3.31 21.56
N SER A 64 3.00 3.52 20.92
CA SER A 64 2.86 3.39 19.47
C SER A 64 3.68 4.45 18.73
N PHE A 65 3.64 5.71 19.18
CA PHE A 65 4.37 6.84 18.62
C PHE A 65 5.88 6.62 18.64
N TYR A 66 6.46 6.25 19.80
CA TYR A 66 7.89 5.96 19.87
C TYR A 66 8.29 4.76 18.99
N GLY A 67 7.38 3.79 18.83
CA GLY A 67 7.54 2.72 17.85
C GLY A 67 7.62 3.21 16.40
N TYR A 68 6.85 4.24 16.04
CA TYR A 68 6.89 4.89 14.73
C TYR A 68 8.22 5.62 14.56
N VAL A 69 8.59 6.50 15.50
CA VAL A 69 9.84 7.28 15.45
C VAL A 69 11.07 6.37 15.34
N SER A 70 11.14 5.32 16.16
CA SER A 70 12.27 4.39 16.13
C SER A 70 12.37 3.63 14.81
N ARG A 71 11.24 3.18 14.26
CA ARG A 71 11.21 2.50 12.96
C ARG A 71 11.56 3.45 11.83
N ASP A 72 11.08 4.68 11.91
CA ASP A 72 11.31 5.73 10.93
C ASP A 72 12.81 6.02 10.75
N ALA A 73 13.49 6.30 11.85
CA ALA A 73 14.93 6.56 11.87
C ALA A 73 15.74 5.39 11.30
N LYS A 74 15.37 4.15 11.68
CA LYS A 74 15.98 2.93 11.15
C LYS A 74 15.79 2.78 9.64
N GLN A 75 14.58 3.05 9.14
CA GLN A 75 14.27 2.94 7.72
C GLN A 75 14.96 4.03 6.89
N ILE A 76 15.09 5.26 7.41
CA ILE A 76 15.83 6.33 6.72
C ILE A 76 17.28 5.92 6.53
N LYS A 77 17.95 5.44 7.59
CA LYS A 77 19.31 4.94 7.51
C LYS A 77 19.44 3.76 6.52
N ALA A 78 18.48 2.84 6.53
CA ALA A 78 18.49 1.73 5.58
C ALA A 78 18.30 2.18 4.13
N ILE A 79 17.48 3.21 3.87
CA ILE A 79 17.32 3.80 2.53
C ILE A 79 18.65 4.40 2.05
N GLU A 80 19.35 5.14 2.91
CA GLU A 80 20.67 5.72 2.60
C GLU A 80 21.71 4.63 2.31
N GLU A 81 21.75 3.57 3.12
CA GLU A 81 22.65 2.44 2.92
C GLU A 81 22.34 1.68 1.61
N ILE A 82 21.06 1.45 1.29
CA ILE A 82 20.65 0.85 0.01
C ILE A 82 21.09 1.74 -1.17
N ASP A 83 20.78 3.04 -1.11
CA ASP A 83 21.15 4.00 -2.16
C ASP A 83 22.66 4.00 -2.42
N GLN A 84 23.46 4.04 -1.36
CA GLN A 84 24.91 3.99 -1.46
C GLN A 84 25.40 2.70 -2.14
N ILE A 85 24.94 1.53 -1.66
CA ILE A 85 25.35 0.23 -2.20
C ILE A 85 25.02 0.13 -3.69
N LEU A 86 23.82 0.56 -4.09
CA LEU A 86 23.38 0.47 -5.49
C LEU A 86 24.11 1.47 -6.39
N ASN A 87 24.37 2.68 -5.91
CA ASN A 87 25.14 3.68 -6.64
C ASN A 87 26.60 3.23 -6.88
N GLU A 88 27.30 2.75 -5.85
CA GLU A 88 28.67 2.24 -5.94
C GLU A 88 28.79 1.09 -6.95
N ASN A 89 27.75 0.28 -7.04
CA ASN A 89 27.69 -0.86 -7.95
C ASN A 89 27.03 -0.55 -9.30
N LYS A 90 26.71 0.72 -9.59
CA LYS A 90 26.11 1.15 -10.85
C LYS A 90 24.80 0.43 -11.18
N ILE A 91 23.88 0.36 -10.22
CA ILE A 91 22.56 -0.24 -10.37
C ILE A 91 21.52 0.88 -10.37
N ASP A 92 20.87 1.07 -11.52
CA ASP A 92 19.81 2.05 -11.67
C ASP A 92 18.62 1.66 -10.79
N HIS A 93 18.17 2.59 -9.95
CA HIS A 93 17.10 2.31 -9.00
C HIS A 93 16.17 3.48 -8.72
N ILE A 94 14.94 3.16 -8.32
CA ILE A 94 13.90 4.12 -7.93
C ILE A 94 13.29 3.66 -6.60
N PHE A 95 13.35 4.49 -5.58
CA PHE A 95 12.58 4.26 -4.35
C PHE A 95 11.10 4.53 -4.60
N LEU A 96 10.24 3.64 -4.14
CA LEU A 96 8.80 3.72 -4.39
C LEU A 96 8.03 4.11 -3.12
N LYS A 97 6.83 4.68 -3.31
CA LYS A 97 5.79 4.79 -2.29
C LYS A 97 6.29 5.45 -1.00
N GLY A 98 6.30 4.69 0.10
CA GLY A 98 6.56 5.18 1.45
C GLY A 98 7.90 5.88 1.61
N SER A 99 8.93 5.41 0.92
CA SER A 99 10.28 5.99 0.96
C SER A 99 10.31 7.43 0.40
N LYS A 100 9.43 7.72 -0.57
CA LYS A 100 9.24 9.06 -1.13
C LYS A 100 8.22 9.86 -0.32
N LEU A 101 7.04 9.27 -0.11
CA LEU A 101 5.89 9.93 0.52
C LEU A 101 6.18 10.46 1.92
N LYS A 102 6.92 9.71 2.74
CA LYS A 102 7.20 10.13 4.12
C LYS A 102 7.93 11.48 4.21
N LYS A 103 8.74 11.83 3.21
CA LYS A 103 9.48 13.10 3.17
C LYS A 103 8.58 14.31 2.91
N LEU A 104 7.33 14.08 2.52
CA LEU A 104 6.33 15.11 2.21
C LEU A 104 5.39 15.38 3.38
N TYR A 105 5.39 14.53 4.39
CA TYR A 105 4.68 14.81 5.64
C TYR A 105 5.47 15.86 6.45
N PRO A 106 4.80 16.62 7.35
CA PRO A 106 5.49 17.59 8.20
C PRO A 106 6.68 16.98 8.95
N GLU A 107 6.48 15.76 9.46
CA GLU A 107 7.54 14.94 10.05
C GLU A 107 7.47 13.53 9.46
N SER A 108 8.62 12.93 9.12
CA SER A 108 8.66 11.65 8.40
C SER A 108 8.00 10.50 9.15
N TYR A 109 8.13 10.48 10.49
CA TYR A 109 7.52 9.46 11.34
C TYR A 109 5.99 9.50 11.35
N MET A 110 5.36 10.60 10.92
CA MET A 110 3.90 10.70 10.81
C MET A 110 3.37 9.67 9.82
N ARG A 111 4.17 9.31 8.81
CA ARG A 111 3.86 8.31 7.81
C ARG A 111 4.60 7.00 8.14
N ALA A 112 3.95 6.12 8.89
CA ALA A 112 4.49 4.76 9.08
C ALA A 112 4.72 4.04 7.76
N MET A 113 5.82 3.29 7.66
CA MET A 113 6.12 2.44 6.50
C MET A 113 6.37 1.02 6.98
N GLY A 114 5.83 0.03 6.25
CA GLY A 114 6.07 -1.39 6.54
C GLY A 114 7.41 -1.82 5.98
N ASP A 115 7.48 -1.90 4.67
CA ASP A 115 8.60 -2.28 3.82
C ASP A 115 9.17 -1.07 3.06
N ILE A 116 10.45 -1.16 2.70
CA ILE A 116 11.06 -0.26 1.72
C ILE A 116 10.88 -0.91 0.36
N ASP A 117 10.21 -0.24 -0.57
CA ASP A 117 10.04 -0.70 -1.94
C ASP A 117 11.04 -0.02 -2.88
N LEU A 118 11.68 -0.81 -3.75
CA LEU A 118 12.63 -0.34 -4.76
C LEU A 118 12.29 -0.95 -6.13
N LEU A 119 12.31 -0.15 -7.20
CA LEU A 119 12.33 -0.64 -8.58
C LEU A 119 13.77 -0.63 -9.10
N ILE A 120 14.18 -1.73 -9.73
CA ILE A 120 15.42 -1.82 -10.51
C ILE A 120 15.11 -2.25 -11.95
N LYS A 121 16.10 -2.20 -12.83
CA LYS A 121 16.00 -2.84 -14.15
C LYS A 121 16.05 -4.36 -13.98
N ASP A 122 15.17 -5.09 -14.67
CA ASP A 122 15.06 -6.56 -14.56
C ASP A 122 16.40 -7.28 -14.78
N HIS A 123 17.19 -6.84 -15.75
CA HIS A 123 18.51 -7.43 -16.04
C HIS A 123 19.55 -7.22 -14.93
N ASP A 124 19.35 -6.25 -14.03
CA ASP A 124 20.24 -6.00 -12.88
C ASP A 124 19.88 -6.85 -11.65
N LEU A 125 18.80 -7.65 -11.70
CA LEU A 125 18.33 -8.38 -10.51
C LEU A 125 19.39 -9.33 -9.95
N GLU A 126 19.99 -10.20 -10.76
CA GLU A 126 21.00 -11.15 -10.27
C GLU A 126 22.29 -10.45 -9.80
N LYS A 127 22.68 -9.33 -10.44
CA LYS A 127 23.77 -8.47 -9.95
C LYS A 127 23.43 -7.89 -8.58
N THR A 128 22.20 -7.41 -8.41
CA THR A 128 21.69 -6.89 -7.13
C THR A 128 21.74 -7.95 -6.03
N HIS A 129 21.39 -9.22 -6.32
CA HIS A 129 21.54 -10.32 -5.36
C HIS A 129 22.98 -10.53 -4.91
N GLN A 130 23.94 -10.48 -5.84
CA GLN A 130 25.36 -10.67 -5.54
C GLN A 130 25.89 -9.56 -4.64
N VAL A 131 25.66 -8.31 -5.04
CA VAL A 131 26.07 -7.11 -4.30
C VAL A 131 25.48 -7.10 -2.89
N LEU A 132 24.16 -7.27 -2.75
CA LEU A 132 23.52 -7.25 -1.43
C LEU A 132 24.06 -8.36 -0.51
N LYS A 133 24.38 -9.53 -1.06
CA LYS A 133 24.97 -10.63 -0.30
C LYS A 133 26.37 -10.29 0.25
N GLU A 134 27.19 -9.55 -0.51
CA GLU A 134 28.51 -9.07 -0.06
C GLU A 134 28.39 -8.13 1.15
N HIS A 135 27.29 -7.37 1.23
CA HIS A 135 26.94 -6.53 2.38
C HIS A 135 26.20 -7.27 3.50
N GLN A 136 26.21 -8.62 3.51
CA GLN A 136 25.52 -9.46 4.50
C GLN A 136 23.99 -9.29 4.53
N ILE A 137 23.42 -8.69 3.49
CA ILE A 137 21.96 -8.56 3.32
C ILE A 137 21.45 -9.85 2.68
N LYS A 138 20.51 -10.50 3.36
CA LYS A 138 20.06 -11.85 2.98
C LYS A 138 18.82 -11.75 2.12
N ASN A 139 18.82 -12.42 0.97
CA ASN A 139 17.57 -12.73 0.28
C ASN A 139 16.80 -13.80 1.08
N ILE A 140 15.60 -13.46 1.55
CA ILE A 140 14.75 -14.34 2.37
C ILE A 140 13.54 -14.88 1.62
N SER A 141 13.20 -14.29 0.47
CA SER A 141 12.15 -14.78 -0.43
C SER A 141 12.42 -14.31 -1.85
N ARG A 142 12.17 -15.19 -2.83
CA ARG A 142 12.12 -14.83 -4.25
C ARG A 142 10.72 -14.96 -4.83
N SER A 143 10.36 -14.07 -5.74
CA SER A 143 9.13 -14.16 -6.52
C SER A 143 9.28 -13.45 -7.86
N ARG A 144 8.33 -13.67 -8.77
CA ARG A 144 8.33 -12.97 -10.05
C ARG A 144 8.10 -11.46 -9.91
N GLN A 145 7.42 -11.01 -8.86
CA GLN A 145 7.05 -9.60 -8.71
C GLN A 145 8.10 -8.79 -7.94
N HIS A 146 8.68 -9.42 -6.92
CA HIS A 146 9.74 -8.85 -6.11
C HIS A 146 10.47 -9.93 -5.35
N ASP A 147 11.68 -9.59 -4.96
CA ASP A 147 12.50 -10.36 -4.05
C ASP A 147 12.61 -9.61 -2.71
N ILE A 148 12.48 -10.35 -1.60
CA ILE A 148 12.51 -9.78 -0.25
C ILE A 148 13.90 -9.99 0.34
N PHE A 149 14.49 -8.90 0.82
CA PHE A 149 15.80 -8.84 1.43
C PHE A 149 15.70 -8.40 2.89
N GLU A 150 16.59 -8.93 3.73
CA GLU A 150 16.66 -8.64 5.17
C GLU A 150 18.08 -8.20 5.56
N PHE A 151 18.19 -7.01 6.14
CA PHE A 151 19.41 -6.53 6.79
C PHE A 151 19.72 -7.31 8.08
N PRO A 152 20.98 -7.34 8.55
CA PRO A 152 21.33 -7.93 9.84
C PRO A 152 20.49 -7.40 11.02
N ASN A 153 20.10 -6.12 10.97
CA ASN A 153 19.26 -5.45 11.98
C ASN A 153 17.75 -5.71 11.83
N LYS A 154 17.34 -6.66 10.96
CA LYS A 154 15.96 -7.09 10.70
C LYS A 154 15.07 -6.10 9.95
N ILE A 155 15.65 -5.07 9.35
CA ILE A 155 14.92 -4.23 8.39
C ILE A 155 14.73 -5.03 7.10
N ILE A 156 13.52 -4.99 6.55
CA ILE A 156 13.14 -5.69 5.34
C ILE A 156 12.87 -4.68 4.22
N PHE A 157 13.30 -5.02 3.01
CA PHE A 157 12.98 -4.28 1.79
C PHE A 157 12.65 -5.23 0.64
N GLU A 158 11.87 -4.72 -0.31
CA GLU A 158 11.45 -5.42 -1.52
C GLU A 158 12.12 -4.79 -2.75
N VAL A 159 12.79 -5.63 -3.54
CA VAL A 159 13.37 -5.25 -4.84
C VAL A 159 12.46 -5.79 -5.93
N HIS A 160 11.85 -4.88 -6.68
CA HIS A 160 10.93 -5.17 -7.77
C HIS A 160 11.69 -5.04 -9.10
N PRO A 161 11.77 -6.11 -9.93
CA PRO A 161 12.26 -6.00 -11.30
C PRO A 161 11.19 -5.46 -12.27
N ILE A 162 9.92 -5.50 -11.86
CA ILE A 162 8.75 -5.04 -12.62
C ILE A 162 7.83 -4.22 -11.71
N LEU A 163 7.28 -3.12 -12.22
CA LEU A 163 6.37 -2.27 -11.46
C LEU A 163 4.94 -2.82 -11.44
N TYR A 164 4.54 -3.42 -12.57
CA TYR A 164 3.22 -3.99 -12.77
C TYR A 164 3.15 -5.44 -12.31
N LYS A 165 2.03 -5.78 -11.67
CA LYS A 165 1.65 -7.17 -11.44
C LYS A 165 0.48 -7.43 -12.37
N ALA A 166 0.57 -8.46 -13.23
CA ALA A 166 -0.55 -8.96 -14.03
C ALA A 166 -1.65 -9.59 -13.14
N PHE A 167 -2.20 -8.78 -12.23
CA PHE A 167 -3.30 -9.16 -11.37
C PHE A 167 -4.62 -8.77 -12.01
N ASN A 168 -4.67 -7.66 -12.77
CA ASN A 168 -5.83 -7.18 -13.48
C ASN A 168 -5.36 -6.39 -14.72
N ASP A 169 -5.44 -7.03 -15.88
CA ASP A 169 -4.88 -6.56 -17.15
C ASP A 169 -5.46 -5.22 -17.61
N LYS A 170 -6.59 -4.77 -17.04
CA LYS A 170 -7.12 -3.44 -17.32
C LYS A 170 -6.16 -2.30 -16.93
N TYR A 171 -5.21 -2.55 -16.02
CA TYR A 171 -4.23 -1.55 -15.58
C TYR A 171 -2.87 -1.65 -16.29
N SER A 172 -2.62 -2.66 -17.13
CA SER A 172 -1.25 -3.03 -17.54
C SER A 172 -0.57 -1.97 -18.38
N ASN A 173 -1.29 -1.37 -19.34
CA ASN A 173 -0.70 -0.62 -20.45
C ASN A 173 0.30 0.46 -20.04
N LEU A 174 0.02 1.24 -18.99
CA LEU A 174 0.88 2.34 -18.55
C LEU A 174 2.16 1.85 -17.84
N PHE A 175 2.09 0.70 -17.15
CA PHE A 175 3.12 0.29 -16.18
C PHE A 175 4.08 -0.79 -16.71
N GLU A 176 4.02 -1.11 -18.01
CA GLU A 176 4.92 -2.08 -18.65
C GLU A 176 6.36 -1.58 -18.71
N ASN A 177 6.57 -0.31 -19.08
CA ASN A 177 7.90 0.31 -19.22
C ASN A 177 8.06 1.54 -18.31
N PRO A 178 8.09 1.36 -16.97
CA PRO A 178 8.10 2.48 -16.02
C PRO A 178 9.35 3.37 -16.14
N TRP A 179 10.45 2.85 -16.69
CA TRP A 179 11.70 3.59 -16.87
C TRP A 179 11.60 4.70 -17.92
N GLU A 180 10.66 4.62 -18.87
CA GLU A 180 10.39 5.70 -19.85
C GLU A 180 9.86 6.97 -19.17
N TYR A 181 9.24 6.82 -18.00
CA TYR A 181 8.66 7.89 -17.20
C TYR A 181 9.55 8.27 -16.02
N SER A 182 10.85 7.98 -16.11
CA SER A 182 11.82 8.23 -15.05
C SER A 182 12.85 9.29 -15.43
N ILE A 183 13.22 10.11 -14.46
CA ILE A 183 14.24 11.14 -14.57
C ILE A 183 15.33 10.90 -13.53
N LYS A 184 16.57 11.10 -13.97
CA LYS A 184 17.76 10.90 -13.15
C LYS A 184 17.84 11.97 -12.06
N VAL A 185 18.04 11.56 -10.81
CA VAL A 185 18.21 12.47 -9.67
C VAL A 185 19.70 12.72 -9.44
N HIS A 186 20.46 11.65 -9.18
CA HIS A 186 21.91 11.68 -9.08
C HIS A 186 22.48 10.27 -9.31
N GLN A 187 23.71 10.16 -9.81
CA GLN A 187 24.42 8.87 -9.96
C GLN A 187 23.60 7.76 -10.66
N HIS A 188 23.03 6.81 -9.92
CA HIS A 188 22.14 5.77 -10.42
C HIS A 188 20.76 5.80 -9.75
N LEU A 189 20.45 6.84 -8.98
CA LEU A 189 19.13 7.12 -8.42
C LEU A 189 18.27 7.88 -9.42
N TYR A 190 17.06 7.37 -9.64
CA TYR A 190 16.03 7.97 -10.48
C TYR A 190 14.76 8.22 -9.67
N LYS A 191 13.86 9.05 -10.23
CA LYS A 191 12.49 9.23 -9.76
C LYS A 191 11.54 9.22 -10.96
N PHE A 192 10.29 8.83 -10.76
CA PHE A 192 9.27 9.05 -11.79
C PHE A 192 8.96 10.54 -11.97
N THR A 193 8.46 10.91 -13.16
CA THR A 193 7.75 12.18 -13.35
C THR A 193 6.55 12.26 -12.41
N HIS A 194 6.08 13.48 -12.11
CA HIS A 194 5.08 13.69 -11.08
C HIS A 194 3.72 13.08 -11.46
N GLU A 195 3.34 13.15 -12.74
CA GLU A 195 2.12 12.58 -13.29
C GLU A 195 2.15 11.05 -13.24
N PHE A 196 3.28 10.43 -13.62
CA PHE A 196 3.42 8.98 -13.59
C PHE A 196 3.46 8.45 -12.15
N GLU A 197 4.12 9.14 -11.23
CA GLU A 197 4.08 8.79 -9.80
C GLU A 197 2.63 8.86 -9.27
N MET A 198 1.88 9.90 -9.62
CA MET A 198 0.48 10.05 -9.20
C MET A 198 -0.39 8.91 -9.75
N ALA A 199 -0.22 8.55 -11.02
CA ALA A 199 -0.88 7.40 -11.63
C ALA A 199 -0.44 6.08 -10.94
N TYR A 200 0.84 5.90 -10.65
CA TYR A 200 1.36 4.72 -9.97
C TYR A 200 0.82 4.56 -8.55
N LEU A 201 0.75 5.64 -7.75
CA LEU A 201 0.16 5.62 -6.43
C LEU A 201 -1.32 5.24 -6.50
N THR A 202 -2.05 5.75 -7.48
CA THR A 202 -3.46 5.39 -7.75
C THR A 202 -3.61 3.91 -8.06
N TYR A 203 -2.79 3.38 -8.98
CA TYR A 203 -2.75 1.95 -9.30
C TYR A 203 -2.42 1.09 -8.09
N HIS A 204 -1.47 1.53 -7.27
CA HIS A 204 -1.09 0.82 -6.07
C HIS A 204 -2.29 0.69 -5.10
N LEU A 205 -3.07 1.76 -4.93
CA LEU A 205 -4.30 1.73 -4.14
C LEU A 205 -5.34 0.78 -4.76
N ALA A 206 -5.59 0.88 -6.07
CA ALA A 206 -6.53 0.00 -6.77
C ALA A 206 -6.16 -1.49 -6.60
N LYS A 207 -4.87 -1.81 -6.77
CA LYS A 207 -4.32 -3.15 -6.51
C LYS A 207 -4.58 -3.64 -5.10
N HIS A 208 -4.40 -2.77 -4.10
CA HIS A 208 -4.65 -3.16 -2.72
C HIS A 208 -6.15 -3.32 -2.45
N MET A 209 -7.01 -2.44 -2.96
CA MET A 209 -8.47 -2.61 -2.90
C MET A 209 -8.91 -3.98 -3.44
N ASP A 210 -8.40 -4.36 -4.62
CA ASP A 210 -8.74 -5.64 -5.28
C ASP A 210 -8.24 -6.89 -4.52
N SER A 211 -7.29 -6.73 -3.59
CA SER A 211 -6.54 -7.86 -3.04
C SER A 211 -6.53 -8.00 -1.52
N SER A 212 -6.36 -6.90 -0.80
CA SER A 212 -6.04 -6.90 0.63
C SER A 212 -6.84 -5.86 1.39
N GLY A 213 -7.04 -4.67 0.83
CA GLY A 213 -7.68 -3.53 1.48
C GLY A 213 -6.72 -2.38 1.72
N ILE A 214 -7.28 -1.20 1.96
CA ILE A 214 -6.55 0.04 2.25
C ILE A 214 -7.21 0.79 3.40
N GLY A 215 -6.40 1.56 4.13
CA GLY A 215 -6.87 2.41 5.23
C GLY A 215 -6.91 3.88 4.83
N ILE A 216 -7.44 4.71 5.73
CA ILE A 216 -7.55 6.17 5.54
C ILE A 216 -6.22 6.82 5.16
N ARG A 217 -5.10 6.39 5.76
CA ARG A 217 -3.78 6.94 5.42
C ARG A 217 -3.43 6.78 3.95
N SER A 218 -3.91 5.74 3.26
CA SER A 218 -3.68 5.61 1.81
C SER A 218 -4.35 6.74 1.02
N ILE A 219 -5.50 7.23 1.47
CA ILE A 219 -6.17 8.40 0.89
C ILE A 219 -5.40 9.68 1.22
N LEU A 220 -4.86 9.77 2.44
CA LEU A 220 -4.00 10.89 2.84
C LEU A 220 -2.70 10.96 2.02
N ASP A 221 -2.05 9.81 1.78
CA ASP A 221 -0.83 9.70 0.98
C ASP A 221 -1.00 10.33 -0.42
N LEU A 222 -2.15 10.10 -1.10
CA LEU A 222 -2.42 10.74 -2.40
C LEU A 222 -2.52 12.26 -2.28
N GLY A 223 -3.20 12.76 -1.24
CA GLY A 223 -3.40 14.19 -1.09
C GLY A 223 -2.16 14.96 -0.68
N ILE A 224 -1.35 14.40 0.21
CA ILE A 224 -0.03 14.93 0.56
C ILE A 224 0.84 15.05 -0.70
N TYR A 225 0.84 14.03 -1.55
CA TYR A 225 1.59 14.06 -2.81
C TYR A 225 1.08 15.13 -3.77
N LEU A 226 -0.24 15.16 -4.01
CA LEU A 226 -0.88 16.09 -4.92
C LEU A 226 -0.71 17.55 -4.45
N ASN A 227 -0.79 17.80 -3.14
CA ASN A 227 -0.58 19.13 -2.55
C ASN A 227 0.87 19.58 -2.69
N ALA A 228 1.84 18.67 -2.50
CA ALA A 228 3.26 19.01 -2.58
C ALA A 228 3.71 19.35 -4.00
N TYR A 229 3.12 18.70 -5.01
CA TYR A 229 3.55 18.80 -6.41
C TYR A 229 2.46 19.40 -7.31
N GLU A 230 1.52 20.16 -6.75
CA GLU A 230 0.38 20.70 -7.49
C GLU A 230 0.80 21.48 -8.75
N LYS A 231 1.86 22.28 -8.62
CA LYS A 231 2.37 23.13 -9.69
C LYS A 231 3.26 22.40 -10.69
N ASP A 232 3.72 21.20 -10.34
CA ASP A 232 4.68 20.41 -11.12
C ASP A 232 3.98 19.31 -11.94
N ILE A 233 2.68 19.08 -11.73
CA ILE A 233 1.88 18.08 -12.44
C ILE A 233 1.16 18.75 -13.60
N ASP A 234 1.42 18.27 -14.82
CA ASP A 234 0.56 18.55 -15.97
C ASP A 234 -0.75 17.76 -15.84
N GLU A 235 -1.84 18.50 -15.62
CA GLU A 235 -3.17 17.93 -15.44
C GLU A 235 -3.65 17.11 -16.64
N ALA A 236 -3.39 17.59 -17.86
CA ALA A 236 -3.84 16.92 -19.08
C ALA A 236 -3.07 15.62 -19.30
N LEU A 237 -1.77 15.62 -19.01
CA LEU A 237 -0.95 14.42 -19.10
C LEU A 237 -1.33 13.39 -18.01
N LEU A 238 -1.59 13.84 -16.79
CA LEU A 238 -2.10 12.97 -15.73
C LEU A 238 -3.45 12.35 -16.14
N ASP A 239 -4.37 13.13 -16.70
CA ASP A 239 -5.66 12.63 -17.18
C ASP A 239 -5.47 11.54 -18.25
N GLN A 240 -4.57 11.77 -19.21
CA GLN A 240 -4.22 10.77 -20.22
C GLN A 240 -3.69 9.46 -19.60
N TYR A 241 -2.79 9.54 -18.61
CA TYR A 241 -2.27 8.35 -17.92
C TYR A 241 -3.36 7.59 -17.16
N LEU A 242 -4.30 8.31 -16.54
CA LEU A 242 -5.43 7.72 -15.85
C LEU A 242 -6.44 7.06 -16.81
N GLU A 243 -6.60 7.58 -18.01
CA GLU A 243 -7.39 6.94 -19.08
C GLU A 243 -6.72 5.68 -19.60
N GLN A 244 -5.43 5.75 -19.94
CA GLN A 244 -4.64 4.62 -20.45
C GLN A 244 -4.61 3.42 -19.47
N SER A 245 -4.76 3.70 -18.18
CA SER A 245 -4.76 2.70 -17.12
C SER A 245 -6.17 2.35 -16.61
N ASN A 246 -7.24 2.89 -17.17
CA ASN A 246 -8.63 2.68 -16.72
C ASN A 246 -8.86 3.03 -15.24
N MET A 247 -8.22 4.09 -14.75
CA MET A 247 -8.28 4.50 -13.34
C MET A 247 -8.90 5.88 -13.11
N LYS A 248 -9.33 6.59 -14.15
CA LYS A 248 -9.85 7.97 -14.06
C LYS A 248 -10.96 8.14 -13.02
N LEU A 249 -12.01 7.31 -13.06
CA LEU A 249 -13.10 7.39 -12.07
C LEU A 249 -12.63 7.04 -10.65
N PHE A 250 -11.76 6.04 -10.52
CA PHE A 250 -11.20 5.64 -9.23
C PHE A 250 -10.34 6.73 -8.61
N TYR A 251 -9.46 7.34 -9.40
CA TYR A 251 -8.67 8.48 -8.97
C TYR A 251 -9.55 9.63 -8.49
N LYS A 252 -10.53 10.07 -9.29
CA LYS A 252 -11.47 11.13 -8.90
C LYS A 252 -12.19 10.82 -7.60
N SER A 253 -12.64 9.58 -7.45
CA SER A 253 -13.28 9.11 -6.21
C SER A 253 -12.34 9.25 -5.01
N MET A 254 -11.08 8.83 -5.13
CA MET A 254 -10.11 8.93 -4.03
C MET A 254 -9.75 10.38 -3.70
N ILE A 255 -9.63 11.26 -4.71
CA ILE A 255 -9.37 12.69 -4.49
C ILE A 255 -10.57 13.36 -3.83
N GLU A 256 -11.80 13.00 -4.19
CA GLU A 256 -13.00 13.52 -3.52
C GLU A 256 -13.06 13.11 -2.04
N LEU A 257 -12.76 11.84 -1.73
CA LEU A 257 -12.61 11.38 -0.33
C LEU A 257 -11.55 12.20 0.40
N ASN A 258 -10.40 12.41 -0.23
CA ASN A 258 -9.31 13.16 0.33
C ASN A 258 -9.70 14.62 0.68
N ARG A 259 -10.39 15.32 -0.22
CA ARG A 259 -10.91 16.68 0.02
C ARG A 259 -11.87 16.72 1.20
N ARG A 260 -12.82 15.77 1.25
CA ARG A 260 -13.83 15.69 2.32
C ARG A 260 -13.25 15.32 3.69
N TYR A 261 -12.18 14.53 3.73
CA TYR A 261 -11.56 14.09 4.99
C TYR A 261 -10.58 15.12 5.57
N PHE A 262 -9.80 15.79 4.71
CA PHE A 262 -8.61 16.53 5.13
C PHE A 262 -8.60 18.00 4.71
N ASP A 263 -9.66 18.48 4.07
CA ASP A 263 -9.83 19.87 3.62
C ASP A 263 -8.74 20.36 2.65
N PHE A 264 -8.09 19.44 1.91
CA PHE A 264 -7.17 19.85 0.84
C PHE A 264 -7.93 20.60 -0.27
N ASN A 265 -7.34 21.69 -0.75
CA ASN A 265 -7.92 22.51 -1.80
C ASN A 265 -7.01 22.58 -3.02
N TYR A 266 -7.13 21.58 -3.89
CA TYR A 266 -6.43 21.56 -5.17
C TYR A 266 -7.21 22.31 -6.25
N ASN A 267 -6.49 23.03 -7.11
CA ASN A 267 -7.01 23.77 -8.24
C ASN A 267 -6.81 23.01 -9.56
N TYR A 268 -7.44 21.84 -9.68
CA TYR A 268 -7.48 21.04 -10.91
C TYR A 268 -8.89 20.96 -11.46
N SER A 269 -9.04 21.09 -12.77
CA SER A 269 -10.33 20.95 -13.47
C SER A 269 -10.89 19.53 -13.37
N LEU A 270 -10.01 18.54 -13.34
CA LEU A 270 -10.26 17.11 -13.26
C LEU A 270 -11.08 16.72 -12.02
N HIS A 271 -10.99 17.53 -10.96
CA HIS A 271 -11.57 17.29 -9.64
C HIS A 271 -12.78 18.18 -9.30
N GLN A 272 -13.24 19.02 -10.24
CA GLN A 272 -14.33 19.98 -9.94
C GLN A 272 -15.70 19.31 -9.84
N GLN A 273 -15.89 18.17 -10.50
CA GLN A 273 -17.15 17.44 -10.47
C GLN A 273 -17.18 16.44 -9.32
N GLN A 274 -18.23 16.50 -8.52
CA GLN A 274 -18.55 15.46 -7.54
C GLN A 274 -18.86 14.15 -8.28
N VAL A 275 -18.18 13.07 -7.92
CA VAL A 275 -18.37 11.73 -8.48
C VAL A 275 -18.96 10.75 -7.47
N LEU A 276 -18.91 11.05 -6.17
CA LEU A 276 -19.49 10.23 -5.11
C LEU A 276 -20.80 10.83 -4.59
N ASP A 277 -21.87 10.04 -4.60
CA ASP A 277 -23.06 10.35 -3.79
C ASP A 277 -22.81 10.13 -2.29
N GLU A 278 -23.65 10.70 -1.43
CA GLU A 278 -23.51 10.63 0.03
C GLU A 278 -23.52 9.20 0.61
N ASN A 279 -24.26 8.27 -0.01
CA ASN A 279 -24.30 6.89 0.45
C ASN A 279 -22.98 6.19 0.11
N THR A 280 -22.50 6.36 -1.12
CA THR A 280 -21.22 5.81 -1.60
C THR A 280 -20.05 6.38 -0.79
N PHE A 281 -20.08 7.68 -0.46
CA PHE A 281 -19.12 8.32 0.44
C PHE A 281 -19.07 7.64 1.82
N ARG A 282 -20.23 7.41 2.44
CA ARG A 282 -20.34 6.73 3.74
C ARG A 282 -19.87 5.28 3.67
N GLU A 283 -20.30 4.53 2.65
CA GLU A 283 -19.88 3.14 2.41
C GLU A 283 -18.35 3.04 2.26
N MET A 284 -17.74 3.96 1.51
CA MET A 284 -16.29 4.04 1.36
C MET A 284 -15.58 4.38 2.68
N THR A 285 -16.10 5.33 3.44
CA THR A 285 -15.51 5.70 4.73
C THR A 285 -15.48 4.51 5.69
N LEU A 286 -16.60 3.81 5.82
CA LEU A 286 -16.71 2.62 6.65
C LEU A 286 -15.77 1.52 6.18
N TYR A 287 -15.68 1.30 4.87
CA TYR A 287 -14.71 0.36 4.31
C TYR A 287 -13.28 0.69 4.72
N LEU A 288 -12.85 1.93 4.54
CA LEU A 288 -11.47 2.36 4.81
C LEU A 288 -11.11 2.18 6.29
N ILE A 289 -11.99 2.65 7.18
CA ILE A 289 -11.81 2.51 8.64
C ILE A 289 -11.68 1.05 9.03
N GLN A 290 -12.61 0.20 8.58
CA GLN A 290 -12.64 -1.21 8.95
C GLN A 290 -11.50 -2.00 8.31
N SER A 291 -11.14 -1.67 7.07
CA SER A 291 -10.08 -2.37 6.34
C SER A 291 -8.72 -2.15 6.99
N GLY A 292 -8.44 -0.92 7.42
CA GLY A 292 -7.13 -0.53 7.90
C GLY A 292 -6.06 -0.70 6.82
N ILE A 293 -4.82 -0.37 7.16
CA ILE A 293 -3.70 -0.47 6.24
C ILE A 293 -3.46 -1.93 5.85
N HIS A 294 -3.38 -2.20 4.54
CA HIS A 294 -3.16 -3.53 3.98
C HIS A 294 -4.20 -4.59 4.41
N GLY A 295 -5.41 -4.17 4.82
CA GLY A 295 -6.47 -5.08 5.22
C GLY A 295 -6.27 -5.76 6.57
N THR A 296 -5.47 -5.17 7.45
CA THR A 296 -5.16 -5.75 8.77
C THR A 296 -6.18 -5.41 9.85
N GLY A 297 -7.21 -4.64 9.53
CA GLY A 297 -8.27 -4.32 10.47
C GLY A 297 -8.91 -5.58 11.04
N LYS A 298 -9.14 -5.59 12.36
CA LYS A 298 -9.47 -6.80 13.12
C LYS A 298 -10.69 -7.52 12.55
N ASP A 299 -11.71 -6.75 12.21
CA ASP A 299 -13.02 -7.25 11.75
C ASP A 299 -13.11 -7.30 10.21
N PHE A 300 -11.99 -7.07 9.51
CA PHE A 300 -11.95 -7.08 8.06
C PHE A 300 -11.62 -8.46 7.46
N ASN A 301 -12.33 -8.79 6.39
CA ASN A 301 -12.06 -9.96 5.57
C ASN A 301 -11.62 -9.57 4.15
N ALA A 302 -10.31 -9.59 3.91
CA ALA A 302 -9.72 -9.34 2.60
C ALA A 302 -10.23 -10.27 1.48
N PHE A 303 -10.71 -11.48 1.80
CA PHE A 303 -11.25 -12.39 0.78
C PHE A 303 -12.56 -11.86 0.18
N THR A 304 -13.33 -11.06 0.91
CA THR A 304 -14.54 -10.43 0.37
C THR A 304 -14.18 -9.54 -0.82
N SER A 305 -13.17 -8.67 -0.67
CA SER A 305 -12.66 -7.81 -1.75
C SER A 305 -12.07 -8.61 -2.92
N ARG A 306 -11.31 -9.68 -2.63
CA ARG A 306 -10.73 -10.55 -3.67
C ARG A 306 -11.79 -11.26 -4.50
N ILE A 307 -12.83 -11.77 -3.86
CA ILE A 307 -13.92 -12.49 -4.52
C ILE A 307 -14.76 -11.50 -5.32
N ALA A 308 -15.14 -10.36 -4.74
CA ALA A 308 -15.84 -9.28 -5.43
C ALA A 308 -15.12 -8.88 -6.73
N SER A 309 -13.82 -8.58 -6.64
CA SER A 309 -13.00 -8.20 -7.79
C SER A 309 -12.85 -9.32 -8.82
N THR A 310 -12.84 -10.59 -8.38
CA THR A 310 -12.79 -11.75 -9.28
C THR A 310 -14.10 -11.89 -10.07
N GLU A 311 -15.24 -11.71 -9.41
CA GLU A 311 -16.55 -11.77 -10.06
C GLU A 311 -16.82 -10.58 -10.99
N LEU A 312 -16.39 -9.36 -10.63
CA LEU A 312 -16.47 -8.19 -11.52
C LEU A 312 -15.70 -8.41 -12.83
N ARG A 313 -14.59 -9.12 -12.77
CA ARG A 313 -13.80 -9.52 -13.94
C ARG A 313 -14.35 -10.76 -14.66
N GLN A 314 -15.54 -11.23 -14.27
CA GLN A 314 -16.19 -12.41 -14.81
C GLN A 314 -15.33 -13.68 -14.72
N GLN A 315 -14.43 -13.74 -13.73
CA GLN A 315 -13.54 -14.88 -13.52
C GLN A 315 -14.17 -15.89 -12.54
N SER A 316 -13.88 -17.17 -12.78
CA SER A 316 -14.40 -18.25 -11.92
C SER A 316 -13.81 -18.20 -10.51
N LYS A 317 -14.67 -18.12 -9.50
CA LYS A 317 -14.31 -18.25 -8.07
C LYS A 317 -13.60 -19.57 -7.79
N ILE A 318 -14.05 -20.67 -8.39
CA ILE A 318 -13.42 -22.00 -8.23
C ILE A 318 -11.98 -21.95 -8.77
N LYS A 319 -11.78 -21.37 -9.96
CA LYS A 319 -10.45 -21.19 -10.55
C LYS A 319 -9.55 -20.29 -9.69
N PHE A 320 -10.09 -19.24 -9.09
CA PHE A 320 -9.38 -18.38 -8.15
C PHE A 320 -8.92 -19.15 -6.89
N ILE A 321 -9.82 -19.90 -6.26
CA ILE A 321 -9.51 -20.73 -5.09
C ILE A 321 -8.46 -21.79 -5.47
N PHE A 322 -8.62 -22.45 -6.62
CA PHE A 322 -7.65 -23.41 -7.12
C PHE A 322 -6.25 -22.79 -7.26
N ARG A 323 -6.14 -21.59 -7.87
CA ARG A 323 -4.87 -20.85 -8.01
C ARG A 323 -4.25 -20.44 -6.68
N LEU A 324 -5.03 -20.34 -5.59
CA LEU A 324 -4.51 -20.04 -4.25
C LEU A 324 -3.71 -21.23 -3.68
N PHE A 325 -4.15 -22.46 -3.94
CA PHE A 325 -3.48 -23.68 -3.50
C PHE A 325 -2.43 -24.17 -4.49
N PHE A 326 -2.73 -24.06 -5.78
CA PHE A 326 -1.93 -24.53 -6.90
C PHE A 326 -1.62 -23.37 -7.87
N PRO A 327 -0.64 -22.51 -7.55
CA PRO A 327 -0.20 -21.44 -8.45
C PRO A 327 0.32 -21.99 -9.79
N ASN A 328 0.27 -21.17 -10.83
CA ASN A 328 0.76 -21.55 -12.16
C ASN A 328 2.30 -21.74 -12.19
N TYR A 329 2.79 -22.35 -13.27
CA TYR A 329 4.21 -22.64 -13.47
C TYR A 329 5.09 -21.40 -13.27
N GLU A 330 4.75 -20.29 -13.90
CA GLU A 330 5.47 -19.01 -13.78
C GLU A 330 5.61 -18.53 -12.33
N SER A 331 4.52 -18.58 -11.55
CA SER A 331 4.57 -18.19 -10.14
C SER A 331 5.41 -19.16 -9.31
N MET A 332 5.29 -20.46 -9.61
CA MET A 332 6.07 -21.50 -8.94
C MET A 332 7.56 -21.40 -9.27
N LEU A 333 7.92 -20.99 -10.50
CA LEU A 333 9.29 -20.85 -10.96
C LEU A 333 10.05 -19.80 -10.15
N GLY A 334 9.41 -18.66 -9.88
CA GLY A 334 10.01 -17.63 -9.02
C GLY A 334 10.24 -18.09 -7.57
N MET A 335 9.33 -18.88 -7.00
CA MET A 335 9.46 -19.38 -5.62
C MET A 335 10.39 -20.60 -5.50
N TYR A 336 10.44 -21.43 -6.54
CA TYR A 336 11.17 -22.71 -6.58
C TYR A 336 11.91 -22.84 -7.92
N PRO A 337 13.06 -22.16 -8.10
CA PRO A 337 13.75 -22.09 -9.39
C PRO A 337 14.15 -23.46 -9.98
N PHE A 338 14.32 -24.49 -9.13
CA PHE A 338 14.66 -25.84 -9.58
C PHE A 338 13.62 -26.48 -10.51
N ILE A 339 12.37 -25.98 -10.55
CA ILE A 339 11.34 -26.53 -11.45
C ILE A 339 11.62 -26.25 -12.94
N HIS A 340 12.55 -25.33 -13.26
CA HIS A 340 13.01 -25.13 -14.64
C HIS A 340 13.64 -26.40 -15.23
N LYS A 341 14.24 -27.25 -14.37
CA LYS A 341 14.92 -28.47 -14.80
C LYS A 341 13.98 -29.51 -15.41
N ALA A 342 12.74 -29.58 -14.93
CA ALA A 342 11.70 -30.44 -15.49
C ALA A 342 10.30 -29.97 -15.04
N LYS A 343 9.40 -29.76 -15.99
CA LYS A 343 8.04 -29.24 -15.72
C LYS A 343 7.25 -30.08 -14.71
N ILE A 344 7.47 -31.40 -14.67
CA ILE A 344 6.80 -32.31 -13.73
C ILE A 344 7.13 -32.02 -12.25
N LEU A 345 8.26 -31.35 -11.97
CA LEU A 345 8.65 -30.95 -10.62
C LEU A 345 7.69 -29.93 -9.99
N ILE A 346 6.79 -29.32 -10.79
CA ILE A 346 5.75 -28.44 -10.26
C ILE A 346 4.85 -29.15 -9.24
N VAL A 347 4.57 -30.45 -9.43
CA VAL A 347 3.74 -31.23 -8.49
C VAL A 347 4.44 -31.36 -7.14
N PHE A 348 5.74 -31.64 -7.16
CA PHE A 348 6.56 -31.69 -5.95
C PHE A 348 6.64 -30.31 -5.28
N ALA A 349 6.81 -29.24 -6.06
CA ALA A 349 6.86 -27.88 -5.54
C ALA A 349 5.53 -27.44 -4.91
N TRP A 350 4.37 -27.85 -5.47
CA TRP A 350 3.07 -27.64 -4.84
C TRP A 350 2.97 -28.36 -3.49
N GLY A 351 3.43 -29.61 -3.40
CA GLY A 351 3.51 -30.36 -2.14
C GLY A 351 4.37 -29.65 -1.09
N MET A 352 5.59 -29.25 -1.45
CA MET A 352 6.47 -28.48 -0.57
C MET A 352 5.83 -27.16 -0.09
N ARG A 353 5.13 -26.47 -0.98
CA ARG A 353 4.42 -25.22 -0.65
C ARG A 353 3.30 -25.47 0.34
N LEU A 354 2.47 -26.51 0.14
CA LEU A 354 1.40 -26.88 1.06
C LEU A 354 1.97 -27.24 2.43
N VAL A 355 3.01 -28.07 2.50
CA VAL A 355 3.72 -28.37 3.76
C VAL A 355 4.24 -27.09 4.42
N LYS A 356 4.87 -26.17 3.68
CA LYS A 356 5.34 -24.89 4.22
C LYS A 356 4.19 -24.05 4.78
N LEU A 357 3.03 -24.04 4.13
CA LEU A 357 1.83 -23.34 4.60
C LEU A 357 1.25 -23.96 5.89
N LEU A 358 1.29 -25.29 6.00
CA LEU A 358 0.78 -26.02 7.17
C LEU A 358 1.72 -25.94 8.38
N PHE A 359 3.04 -25.94 8.16
CA PHE A 359 4.04 -26.13 9.22
C PHE A 359 4.98 -24.93 9.48
N LYS A 360 5.27 -24.06 8.50
CA LYS A 360 6.27 -22.98 8.64
C LYS A 360 5.69 -21.58 8.85
N LYS A 361 4.40 -21.35 8.60
CA LYS A 361 3.74 -20.08 8.91
C LYS A 361 2.63 -20.33 9.93
N THR A 362 2.95 -20.10 11.21
CA THR A 362 2.15 -19.94 12.45
C THR A 362 0.63 -20.17 12.40
N LYS A 363 0.00 -20.48 13.55
CA LYS A 363 -1.47 -20.64 13.78
C LYS A 363 -2.39 -19.69 12.96
N THR A 364 -1.90 -18.52 12.58
CA THR A 364 -2.54 -17.51 11.69
C THR A 364 -2.75 -17.92 10.22
N SER A 365 -2.00 -18.85 9.62
CA SER A 365 -2.21 -19.25 8.21
C SER A 365 -3.45 -20.14 8.03
N PHE A 366 -3.71 -21.03 8.98
CA PHE A 366 -4.92 -21.86 9.00
C PHE A 366 -6.17 -21.03 9.30
N GLN A 367 -6.08 -20.05 10.21
CA GLN A 367 -7.16 -19.10 10.46
C GLN A 367 -7.54 -18.28 9.22
N LYS A 368 -6.59 -17.99 8.32
CA LYS A 368 -6.88 -17.36 7.02
C LYS A 368 -7.68 -18.26 6.06
N LEU A 369 -7.64 -19.58 6.21
CA LEU A 369 -8.46 -20.49 5.40
C LEU A 369 -9.94 -20.43 5.80
N PHE A 370 -10.25 -20.26 7.10
CA PHE A 370 -11.63 -20.03 7.54
C PHE A 370 -12.23 -18.71 7.01
N LYS A 371 -11.38 -17.70 6.75
CA LYS A 371 -11.78 -16.45 6.10
C LYS A 371 -12.16 -16.61 4.61
N LEU A 372 -11.95 -17.77 3.97
CA LEU A 372 -12.45 -18.04 2.61
C LEU A 372 -13.99 -18.13 2.56
N SER A 373 -14.62 -18.50 3.68
CA SER A 373 -16.07 -18.48 3.80
C SER A 373 -16.53 -17.03 3.98
N VAL A 374 -16.91 -16.40 2.87
CA VAL A 374 -17.44 -15.03 2.82
C VAL A 374 -18.94 -15.07 2.61
N ASN A 375 -19.66 -14.16 3.27
CA ASN A 375 -21.09 -13.96 3.04
C ASN A 375 -21.32 -13.43 1.61
N LYS A 376 -22.34 -13.95 0.92
CA LYS A 376 -22.69 -13.50 -0.44
C LYS A 376 -23.15 -12.04 -0.44
N THR A 377 -23.88 -11.61 0.59
CA THR A 377 -24.35 -10.23 0.71
C THR A 377 -23.18 -9.26 0.76
N ASP A 378 -22.20 -9.51 1.64
CA ASP A 378 -21.00 -8.67 1.76
C ASP A 378 -20.20 -8.59 0.45
N VAL A 379 -20.17 -9.69 -0.33
CA VAL A 379 -19.51 -9.71 -1.66
C VAL A 379 -20.26 -8.84 -2.65
N GLU A 380 -21.60 -8.93 -2.72
CA GLU A 380 -22.41 -8.10 -3.63
C GLU A 380 -22.36 -6.62 -3.26
N GLU A 381 -22.42 -6.29 -1.97
CA GLU A 381 -22.22 -4.91 -1.48
C GLU A 381 -20.83 -4.39 -1.87
N ARG A 382 -19.78 -5.21 -1.68
CA ARG A 382 -18.41 -4.86 -2.09
C ARG A 382 -18.29 -4.64 -3.60
N LYS A 383 -18.96 -5.47 -4.42
CA LYS A 383 -18.97 -5.33 -5.89
C LYS A 383 -19.62 -4.02 -6.31
N LYS A 384 -20.80 -3.72 -5.76
CA LYS A 384 -21.51 -2.45 -6.03
C LYS A 384 -20.65 -1.26 -5.65
N LEU A 385 -20.02 -1.31 -4.47
CA LEU A 385 -19.12 -0.25 -4.03
C LEU A 385 -17.94 -0.06 -5.01
N PHE A 386 -17.29 -1.15 -5.42
CA PHE A 386 -16.15 -1.11 -6.35
C PHE A 386 -16.55 -0.54 -7.71
N GLN A 387 -17.70 -0.96 -8.26
CA GLN A 387 -18.22 -0.41 -9.51
C GLN A 387 -18.48 1.11 -9.43
N LYS A 388 -19.13 1.57 -8.36
CA LYS A 388 -19.44 3.00 -8.16
C LYS A 388 -18.19 3.87 -8.11
N ILE A 389 -17.08 3.33 -7.60
CA ILE A 389 -15.80 4.04 -7.53
C ILE A 389 -14.88 3.72 -8.71
N GLY A 390 -15.31 2.97 -9.73
CA GLY A 390 -14.50 2.70 -10.92
C GLY A 390 -13.46 1.57 -10.80
N LEU A 391 -13.65 0.60 -9.90
CA LEU A 391 -12.85 -0.63 -9.78
C LEU A 391 -13.51 -1.86 -10.43
#